data_AF-A0A2S8BPQ6-F1
#
_entry.id   AF-A0A2S8BPQ6-F1
#
_cell.length_a   1.000
_cell.length_b   1.000
_cell.length_c   1.000
_cell.angle_alpha   90.00
_cell.angle_beta   90.00
_cell.angle_gamma   90.00
#
_symmetry.space_group_name_H-M   'P 1'
#
loop_
_entity.id
_entity.type
_entity.pdbx_description
1 polymer ?
#
loop_
_entity_poly.entity_id
_entity_poly.type
_entity_poly.pdbx_seq_one_letter_code
_entity_poly.pdbx_strand_id
1 'polypeptide(L)' 'MQARVALTELLARCPDFEVDLSGVIWAGGSYVRRPLSVPFRSR' A
#
# COMPACT_ATOMS: atom_id res chain seq x y z
N MET A 1 4.73 -5.51 -15.07
CA MET A 1 4.42 -4.12 -15.54
C MET A 1 3.74 -3.27 -14.46
N GLN A 2 2.64 -3.74 -13.83
CA GLN A 2 1.81 -2.95 -12.90
C GLN A 2 2.56 -2.32 -11.72
N ALA A 3 3.39 -3.09 -11.00
CA ALA A 3 4.14 -2.59 -9.84
C ALA A 3 5.10 -1.42 -10.18
N ARG A 4 5.72 -1.47 -11.37
CA ARG A 4 6.61 -0.40 -11.83
C ARG A 4 5.85 0.90 -12.00
N VAL A 5 4.70 0.86 -12.70
CA VAL A 5 3.88 2.06 -12.93
C VAL A 5 3.36 2.62 -11.60
N ALA A 6 2.82 1.75 -10.72
CA ALA A 6 2.33 2.18 -9.42
C ALA A 6 3.41 2.85 -8.57
N LEU A 7 4.61 2.27 -8.50
CA LEU A 7 5.72 2.83 -7.72
C LEU A 7 6.24 4.14 -8.33
N THR A 8 6.37 4.22 -9.67
CA THR A 8 6.81 5.44 -10.35
C THR A 8 5.86 6.60 -10.08
N GLU A 9 4.54 6.39 -10.21
CA GLU A 9 3.57 7.45 -9.98
C GLU A 9 3.45 7.81 -8.49
N LEU A 10 3.53 6.83 -7.58
CA LEU A 10 3.50 7.08 -6.14
C LEU A 10 4.64 8.01 -5.71
N LEU A 11 5.87 7.72 -6.15
CA LEU A 11 7.03 8.54 -5.82
C LEU A 11 7.00 9.92 -6.48
N ALA A 12 6.41 10.02 -7.68
CA ALA A 12 6.31 11.30 -8.37
C ALA A 12 5.22 12.22 -7.81
N ARG A 13 4.10 11.67 -7.33
CA ARG A 13 2.90 12.43 -6.95
C ARG A 13 2.66 12.52 -5.45
N CYS A 14 3.09 11.53 -4.69
CA CYS A 14 2.96 11.48 -3.24
C CYS A 14 4.33 11.13 -2.61
N PRO A 15 5.38 11.94 -2.81
CA PRO A 15 6.72 11.63 -2.30
C PRO A 15 6.77 11.57 -0.78
N ASP A 16 5.98 12.41 -0.10
CA ASP A 16 5.87 12.46 1.35
C ASP A 16 4.60 11.71 1.79
N PHE A 17 4.69 10.38 1.85
CA PHE A 17 3.62 9.52 2.32
C PHE A 17 4.00 8.72 3.56
N GLU A 18 2.99 8.42 4.37
CA GLU A 18 3.10 7.56 5.55
C GLU A 18 2.09 6.42 5.47
N VAL A 19 2.49 5.26 6.00
CA VAL A 19 1.63 4.08 6.15
C VAL A 19 1.63 3.65 7.61
N ASP A 20 0.44 3.53 8.20
CA ASP A 20 0.29 2.88 9.50
C ASP A 20 0.26 1.36 9.31
N LEU A 21 1.41 0.73 9.54
CA LEU A 21 1.57 -0.72 9.41
C LEU A 21 0.79 -1.50 10.46
N SER A 22 0.54 -0.90 11.63
CA SER A 22 -0.23 -1.54 12.70
C SER A 22 -1.72 -1.59 12.39
N GLY A 23 -2.21 -0.61 11.62
CA GLY A 23 -3.60 -0.53 11.15
C GLY A 23 -3.92 -1.33 9.88
N VAL A 24 -2.97 -2.08 9.31
CA VAL A 24 -3.23 -2.90 8.11
C VAL A 24 -4.15 -4.06 8.44
N ILE A 25 -5.29 -4.14 7.77
CA ILE A 25 -6.22 -5.27 7.86
C ILE A 25 -5.82 -6.31 6.82
N TRP A 26 -5.55 -7.54 7.23
CA TRP A 26 -5.17 -8.63 6.33
C TRP A 26 -6.38 -9.46 5.91
N ALA A 27 -6.36 -9.95 4.67
CA ALA A 27 -7.35 -10.93 4.23
C ALA A 27 -7.15 -12.23 4.99
N GLY A 28 -8.26 -12.88 5.36
CA GLY A 28 -8.22 -14.26 5.84
C GLY A 28 -7.86 -15.26 4.72
N GLY A 29 -7.64 -16.51 5.09
CA GLY A 29 -7.26 -17.59 4.18
C GLY A 29 -5.76 -17.88 4.16
N SER A 30 -5.40 -19.12 3.84
CA SER A 30 -4.04 -19.64 4.05
C SER A 30 -3.14 -19.65 2.82
N TYR A 31 -3.67 -19.28 1.64
CA TYR A 31 -2.95 -19.42 0.37
C TYR A 31 -2.28 -18.13 -0.11
N VAL A 32 -2.93 -16.98 0.09
CA VAL A 32 -2.45 -15.69 -0.40
C VAL A 32 -2.50 -14.67 0.72
N ARG A 33 -1.31 -14.16 1.07
CA ARG A 33 -1.18 -13.07 2.03
C ARG A 33 -1.34 -11.74 1.30
N ARG A 34 -2.46 -11.06 1.53
CA ARG A 34 -2.72 -9.71 0.99
C ARG A 34 -3.46 -8.84 1.99
N PRO A 35 -3.25 -7.51 1.99
CA PRO A 35 -4.09 -6.61 2.76
C PRO A 35 -5.51 -6.50 2.15
N LEU A 36 -6.51 -6.31 3.00
CA LEU A 36 -7.84 -5.80 2.64
C LEU A 36 -7.87 -4.27 2.65
N SER A 37 -7.13 -3.66 3.58
CA SER A 37 -6.95 -2.21 3.67
C SER A 37 -5.55 -1.87 4.17
N VAL A 38 -5.02 -0.74 3.70
CA VAL A 38 -3.74 -0.16 4.12
C VAL A 38 -4.00 1.32 4.43
N PRO A 39 -3.96 1.73 5.72
CA PRO A 39 -4.12 3.14 6.06
C PRO A 39 -2.96 3.95 5.49
N PHE A 40 -3.27 4.91 4.62
CA PHE A 40 -2.32 5.70 3.86
C PHE A 40 -2.60 7.19 4.06
N ARG A 41 -1.55 7.99 4.28
CA ARG A 41 -1.62 9.45 4.33
C ARG A 41 -0.58 10.02 3.39
N SER A 42 -0.95 11.03 2.61
CA SER A 42 0.00 11.89 1.90
C SER A 42 -0.31 13.34 2.23
N ARG A 43 0.71 14.19 2.15
CA ARG A 43 0.54 15.64 2.28
C ARG A 43 -0.04 16.28 1.03
#